data_AF-A0A443S4N7-F1
#
_entry.id   AF-A0A443S4N7-F1
#
_cell.length_a   1.000
_cell.length_b   1.000
_cell.length_c   1.000
_cell.angle_alpha   90.00
_cell.angle_beta   90.00
_cell.angle_gamma   90.00
#
_symmetry.space_group_name_H-M   'P 1'
#
loop_
_entity.id
_entity.type
_entity.pdbx_description
1 polymer ?
#
loop_
_entity_poly.entity_id
_entity_poly.type
_entity_poly.pdbx_seq_one_letter_code
_entity_poly.pdbx_strand_id
1 'polypeptide(L)'
;MITDIVKFLRPVDTPFYDKLGFSEEAVEKLKNALVEINPLRRIGDAIDIANLIVFLASENACYINGANYNIDGATIYENVPDLQ
;
A
#
# COMPACT_ATOMS: atom_id res chain seq x y z
N MET A 1 12.76 12.81 9.77
CA MET A 1 11.37 12.33 9.88
C MET A 1 10.71 12.26 8.49
N ILE A 2 11.41 11.68 7.49
CA ILE A 2 10.90 11.37 6.14
C ILE A 2 11.19 9.89 5.79
N THR A 3 11.91 9.17 6.64
CA THR A 3 12.45 7.83 6.34
C THR A 3 11.50 6.67 6.64
N ASP A 4 10.36 6.91 7.30
CA ASP A 4 9.42 5.83 7.68
C ASP A 4 8.16 5.78 6.78
N ILE A 5 8.20 6.32 5.57
CA ILE A 5 7.00 6.56 4.76
C ILE A 5 6.32 5.32 4.16
N VAL A 6 6.91 4.12 4.19
CA VAL A 6 6.20 2.92 3.71
C VAL A 6 6.54 1.71 4.57
N LYS A 7 5.66 1.36 5.51
CA LYS A 7 5.66 0.01 6.09
C LYS A 7 5.40 -0.99 4.97
N PHE A 8 6.36 -1.90 4.82
CA PHE A 8 6.73 -2.71 3.64
C PHE A 8 5.70 -3.75 3.12
N LEU A 9 4.44 -3.71 3.54
CA LEU A 9 3.47 -4.80 3.32
C LEU A 9 2.09 -4.33 2.82
N ARG A 10 2.00 -3.15 2.20
CA ARG A 10 0.74 -2.73 1.57
C ARG A 10 0.65 -3.30 0.15
N PRO A 11 -0.54 -3.72 -0.32
CA PRO A 11 -0.71 -4.33 -1.63
C PRO A 11 -0.59 -3.26 -2.72
N VAL A 12 0.64 -2.89 -3.04
CA VAL A 12 0.98 -1.97 -4.14
C VAL A 12 1.89 -2.71 -5.10
N ASP A 13 1.57 -2.68 -6.39
CA ASP A 13 2.35 -3.36 -7.40
C ASP A 13 3.67 -2.63 -7.59
N THR A 14 4.75 -3.30 -7.22
CA THR A 14 6.11 -2.78 -7.32
C THR A 14 7.06 -3.89 -7.75
N PRO A 15 8.22 -3.56 -8.36
CA PRO A 15 9.26 -4.54 -8.68
C PRO A 15 9.87 -5.24 -7.45
N PHE A 16 9.38 -4.97 -6.25
CA PHE A 16 9.84 -5.63 -5.03
C PHE A 16 9.59 -7.14 -5.08
N TYR A 17 8.45 -7.58 -5.62
CA TYR A 17 8.11 -9.00 -5.70
C TYR A 17 9.11 -9.79 -6.54
N ASP A 18 9.61 -9.20 -7.62
CA ASP A 18 10.61 -9.81 -8.51
C ASP A 18 11.98 -9.92 -7.83
N LYS A 19 12.28 -9.00 -6.90
CA LYS A 19 13.54 -8.95 -6.15
C LYS A 19 13.60 -9.91 -4.97
N LEU A 20 12.48 -10.53 -4.59
CA LEU A 20 12.41 -11.51 -3.50
C LEU A 20 12.86 -12.92 -3.91
N GLY A 21 13.21 -13.12 -5.19
CA GLY A 21 13.67 -14.42 -5.70
C GLY A 21 12.56 -15.48 -5.79
N PHE A 22 11.30 -15.04 -5.78
CA PHE A 22 10.16 -15.92 -6.03
C PHE A 22 10.05 -16.28 -7.51
N SER A 23 9.43 -17.44 -7.80
CA SER A 23 9.03 -17.76 -9.17
C SER A 23 7.89 -16.84 -9.63
N GLU A 24 7.78 -16.61 -10.94
CA GLU A 24 6.68 -15.83 -11.52
C GLU A 24 5.30 -16.35 -11.08
N GLU A 25 5.12 -17.67 -11.05
CA GLU A 25 3.89 -18.32 -10.57
C GLU A 25 3.59 -18.01 -9.10
N ALA A 26 4.62 -17.95 -8.25
CA ALA A 26 4.45 -17.61 -6.84
C ALA A 26 4.10 -16.12 -6.66
N VAL A 27 4.69 -15.23 -7.47
CA VAL A 27 4.34 -13.80 -7.49
C VAL A 27 2.90 -13.61 -7.93
N GLU A 28 2.46 -14.30 -8.99
CA GLU A 28 1.09 -14.21 -9.48
C GLU A 28 0.07 -14.73 -8.46
N LYS A 29 0.36 -15.87 -7.82
CA LYS A 29 -0.47 -16.41 -6.72
C LYS A 29 -0.58 -15.44 -5.56
N LEU A 30 0.53 -14.80 -5.18
CA LEU A 30 0.54 -13.78 -4.13
C LEU A 30 -0.30 -12.57 -4.52
N LYS A 31 -0.13 -12.06 -5.74
CA LYS A 31 -0.92 -10.93 -6.26
C LYS A 31 -2.41 -11.24 -6.24
N ASN A 32 -2.82 -12.42 -6.73
CA ASN A 32 -4.22 -12.84 -6.71
C ASN A 32 -4.78 -12.94 -5.28
N ALA A 33 -4.01 -13.49 -4.33
CA ALA A 33 -4.42 -13.53 -2.93
C ALA A 33 -4.60 -12.12 -2.34
N LEU A 34 -3.72 -11.17 -2.69
CA LEU A 34 -3.85 -9.77 -2.27
C LEU A 34 -5.08 -9.09 -2.87
N VAL A 35 -5.45 -9.38 -4.12
CA VAL A 35 -6.68 -8.88 -4.75
C VAL A 35 -7.92 -9.37 -4.01
N GLU A 36 -7.95 -10.64 -3.61
CA GLU A 36 -9.11 -11.24 -2.94
C GLU A 36 -9.39 -10.65 -1.56
N ILE A 37 -8.34 -10.34 -0.79
CA ILE A 37 -8.50 -9.76 0.54
C ILE A 37 -8.67 -8.24 0.52
N ASN A 38 -8.39 -7.58 -0.62
CA ASN A 38 -8.54 -6.15 -0.79
C ASN A 38 -10.02 -5.78 -1.03
N PRO A 39 -10.65 -4.97 -0.15
CA PRO A 39 -12.01 -4.48 -0.37
C PRO A 39 -12.25 -3.81 -1.74
N LEU A 40 -11.24 -3.11 -2.28
CA LEU A 40 -11.32 -2.51 -3.62
C LEU A 40 -11.12 -3.51 -4.78
N ARG A 41 -10.87 -4.79 -4.48
CA ARG A 41 -10.69 -5.88 -5.46
C ARG A 41 -9.63 -5.59 -6.51
N ARG A 42 -8.57 -4.90 -6.09
CA ARG A 42 -7.39 -4.61 -6.90
C ARG A 42 -6.17 -4.41 -6.02
N ILE A 43 -4.99 -4.53 -6.62
CA ILE A 43 -3.74 -4.05 -6.03
C ILE A 43 -3.62 -2.55 -6.33
N GLY A 44 -3.09 -1.78 -5.38
CA GLY A 44 -2.73 -0.39 -5.60
C GLY A 44 -1.60 -0.27 -6.62
N ASP A 45 -1.50 0.88 -7.27
CA ASP A 45 -0.38 1.22 -8.13
C ASP A 45 0.44 2.38 -7.53
N ALA A 46 1.50 2.78 -8.24
CA ALA A 46 2.32 3.90 -7.79
C ALA A 46 1.55 5.24 -7.74
N ILE A 47 0.54 5.42 -8.59
CA ILE A 47 -0.21 6.69 -8.66
C ILE A 47 -1.13 6.86 -7.44
N ASP A 48 -1.66 5.77 -6.88
CA ASP A 48 -2.44 5.77 -5.64
C ASP A 48 -1.68 6.39 -4.46
N ILE A 49 -0.36 6.15 -4.36
CA ILE A 49 0.50 6.76 -3.33
C ILE A 49 0.91 8.18 -3.73
N ALA A 50 1.33 8.37 -4.99
CA ALA A 50 1.88 9.64 -5.46
C ALA A 50 0.90 10.80 -5.32
N ASN A 51 -0.39 10.56 -5.54
CA ASN A 51 -1.44 11.57 -5.38
C ASN A 51 -1.49 12.13 -3.95
N LEU A 52 -1.38 11.28 -2.92
CA LEU A 52 -1.34 11.76 -1.53
C LEU A 52 -0.05 12.54 -1.25
N ILE A 53 1.09 12.07 -1.76
CA ILE A 53 2.37 12.77 -1.60
C ILE A 53 2.31 14.17 -2.22
N VAL A 54 1.74 14.29 -3.42
CA VAL A 54 1.56 15.59 -4.10
C VAL A 54 0.67 16.51 -3.27
N PHE A 55 -0.42 16.00 -2.69
CA PHE A 55 -1.26 16.78 -1.78
C PHE A 55 -0.50 17.23 -0.52
N LEU A 56 0.22 16.31 0.14
CA LEU A 56 0.98 16.60 1.36
C LEU A 56 2.13 17.59 1.11
N ALA A 57 2.68 17.62 -0.11
CA ALA A 57 3.70 18.58 -0.51
C ALA A 57 3.14 19.97 -0.89
N SER A 58 1.82 20.11 -1.01
CA SER A 58 1.17 21.36 -1.40
C SER A 58 0.90 22.28 -0.21
N GLU A 59 0.62 23.56 -0.48
CA GLU A 59 0.22 24.53 0.53
C GLU A 59 -1.09 24.15 1.26
N ASN A 60 -1.93 23.31 0.62
CA ASN A 60 -3.18 22.84 1.22
C ASN A 60 -2.96 21.92 2.44
N ALA A 61 -1.77 21.38 2.61
CA ALA A 61 -1.39 20.53 3.73
C ALA A 61 -0.52 21.26 4.78
N CYS A 62 -0.46 22.59 4.77
CA CYS A 62 0.47 23.39 5.58
C CYS A 62 0.38 23.16 7.11
N TYR A 63 -0.74 22.63 7.60
CA TYR A 63 -0.95 22.32 9.02
C TYR A 63 -1.05 20.81 9.31
N ILE A 64 -0.71 19.98 8.34
CA ILE A 64 -0.72 18.52 8.45
C ILE A 64 0.70 18.05 8.73
N ASN A 65 0.94 17.56 9.94
CA ASN A 65 2.23 16.99 10.36
C ASN A 65 2.00 15.92 11.43
N GLY A 66 2.97 15.03 11.62
CA GLY A 66 2.91 13.97 12.64
C GLY A 66 1.82 12.90 12.42
N ALA A 67 1.21 12.86 11.23
CA ALA A 67 0.14 11.92 10.89
C ALA A 67 0.66 10.73 10.07
N ASN A 68 0.03 9.57 10.26
CA ASN A 68 0.25 8.38 9.44
C ASN A 68 -0.99 8.16 8.56
N TYR A 69 -0.78 8.03 7.25
CA TYR A 69 -1.86 7.82 6.29
C TYR A 69 -1.85 6.40 5.74
N ASN A 70 -3.04 5.80 5.72
CA ASN A 70 -3.24 4.46 5.21
C ASN A 70 -3.65 4.50 3.72
N ILE A 71 -2.85 3.87 2.86
CA ILE A 71 -3.09 3.74 1.42
C ILE A 71 -2.97 2.26 1.04
N ASP A 72 -4.05 1.51 1.18
CA ASP A 72 -4.06 0.05 0.97
C ASP A 72 -5.37 -0.52 0.42
N GLY A 73 -6.32 0.32 0.04
CA GLY A 73 -7.63 -0.14 -0.37
C GLY A 73 -8.43 -0.77 0.78
N ALA A 74 -8.18 -0.35 2.03
CA ALA A 74 -8.87 -0.79 3.24
C ALA A 74 -8.55 -2.21 3.73
N THR A 75 -7.46 -2.84 3.26
CA THR A 75 -7.05 -4.17 3.73
C THR A 75 -6.84 -4.27 5.24
N ILE A 76 -6.42 -3.19 5.92
CA ILE A 76 -6.20 -3.20 7.37
C ILE A 76 -7.51 -3.25 8.17
N TYR A 77 -8.64 -2.80 7.61
CA TYR A 77 -9.86 -2.56 8.39
C TYR A 77 -10.95 -3.61 8.22
N GLU A 78 -10.89 -4.47 7.19
CA GLU A 78 -11.99 -5.42 6.93
C GLU A 78 -11.63 -6.90 7.03
N ASN A 79 -10.36 -7.33 7.01
CA ASN A 79 -10.06 -8.77 6.82
C ASN A 79 -8.88 -9.34 7.64
N VAL A 80 -8.52 -8.75 8.79
CA VAL A 80 -7.56 -9.38 9.71
C VAL A 80 -8.25 -9.67 11.05
N PRO A 81 -8.82 -10.88 11.24
CA PRO A 81 -9.56 -11.25 12.46
C PRO A 81 -8.77 -11.04 13.77
N ASP A 82 -7.44 -11.08 13.70
CA ASP A 82 -6.55 -11.09 14.88
C ASP A 82 -6.04 -9.69 15.31
N LEU A 83 -6.52 -8.60 14.69
CA LEU A 83 -6.11 -7.22 14.99
C LEU A 83 -7.25 -6.29 15.44
N GLN A 84 -8.38 -6.85 15.91
CA GLN A 84 -9.42 -6.14 16.66
C GLN A 84 -9.28 -6.35 18.17
#